data_AF-A0A803VSE2-F1
#
_entry.id   AF-A0A803VSE2-F1
#
_cell.length_a   1.000
_cell.length_b   1.000
_cell.length_c   1.000
_cell.angle_alpha   90.00
_cell.angle_beta   90.00
_cell.angle_gamma   90.00
#
_symmetry.space_group_name_H-M   'P 1'
#
loop_
_entity.id
_entity.type
_entity.pdbx_description
1 polymer ?
#
loop_
_entity_poly.entity_id
_entity_poly.type
_entity_poly.pdbx_seq_one_letter_code
_entity_poly.pdbx_strand_id
1 'polypeptide(L)'
;MQEPLGAPGRAVSTDLTSTVGYDSIIQHLNDGRKNCKEFEDFLKERAIIEEKYGKELINLSKKKPCGQTELNTLKRSLDVFKQQIDNVGQGHIQLAQTLREEAKKMEDFREKQKLHRKKIELIMEAIHKNRNLQYKKTMEAKRLYEQRCRDKDEAEQAVHRNANLVTQKQQEKLFLKLAQTKSALEDTDRSYQQSVTTMEKIREEWQNEHIKACEFFETQECERINYFRNALWLHVNQLSLGCVQNDEVPPLKIFIFLHTKQNPILFSWALSCVTSELGCGLD
;
A
#
# COMPACT_ATOMS: atom_id res chain seq x y z
N MET A 1 -3.17 -41.75 0.11
CA MET A 1 -3.02 -41.46 -1.33
C MET A 1 -4.08 -40.42 -1.67
N GLN A 2 -3.65 -39.18 -1.85
CA GLN A 2 -4.53 -38.03 -2.02
C GLN A 2 -4.25 -37.51 -3.43
N GLU A 3 -5.30 -37.46 -4.25
CA GLU A 3 -5.22 -36.94 -5.62
C GLU A 3 -4.78 -35.48 -5.64
N PRO A 4 -4.00 -35.04 -6.64
CA PRO A 4 -3.65 -33.65 -6.79
C PRO A 4 -4.83 -32.89 -7.42
N LEU A 5 -5.36 -31.92 -6.67
CA LEU A 5 -6.26 -30.89 -7.18
C LEU A 5 -5.57 -30.15 -8.33
N GLY A 6 -6.08 -30.34 -9.53
CA GLY A 6 -5.63 -29.67 -10.74
C GLY A 6 -5.78 -28.16 -10.60
N ALA A 7 -4.67 -27.44 -10.71
CA ALA A 7 -4.68 -26.01 -10.92
C ALA A 7 -5.39 -25.72 -12.26
N PRO A 8 -6.38 -24.81 -12.31
CA PRO A 8 -6.96 -24.42 -13.58
C PRO A 8 -5.87 -23.70 -14.38
N GLY A 9 -5.59 -24.24 -15.57
CA GLY A 9 -4.60 -23.72 -16.50
C GLY A 9 -4.79 -22.22 -16.67
N ARG A 10 -3.79 -21.45 -16.24
CA ARG A 10 -3.71 -20.02 -16.49
C ARG A 10 -3.51 -19.88 -18.00
N ALA A 11 -4.59 -19.66 -18.73
CA ALA A 11 -4.53 -19.34 -20.15
C ALA A 11 -3.63 -18.11 -20.29
N VAL A 12 -2.38 -18.32 -20.73
CA VAL A 12 -1.53 -17.23 -21.17
C VAL A 12 -2.27 -16.61 -22.34
N SER A 13 -2.80 -15.41 -22.13
CA SER A 13 -3.50 -14.67 -23.18
C SER A 13 -2.61 -14.64 -24.42
N THR A 14 -3.06 -15.28 -25.50
CA THR A 14 -2.40 -15.26 -26.81
C THR A 14 -2.59 -13.94 -27.54
N ASP A 15 -3.31 -12.99 -26.94
CA ASP A 15 -3.45 -11.64 -27.46
C ASP A 15 -2.17 -10.83 -27.21
N LEU A 16 -1.42 -10.59 -28.29
CA LEU A 16 -0.20 -9.78 -28.34
C LEU A 16 -0.40 -8.35 -27.82
N THR A 17 -1.65 -7.88 -27.71
CA THR A 17 -2.01 -6.56 -27.21
C THR A 17 -2.61 -6.56 -25.79
N SER A 18 -2.62 -7.71 -25.12
CA SER A 18 -3.19 -7.86 -23.78
C SER A 18 -2.43 -7.01 -22.73
N THR A 19 -3.19 -6.50 -21.76
CA THR A 19 -2.68 -5.77 -20.58
C THR A 19 -3.07 -6.42 -19.26
N VAL A 20 -3.72 -7.59 -19.26
CA VAL A 20 -4.31 -8.22 -18.06
C VAL A 20 -3.31 -8.37 -16.91
N GLY A 21 -2.06 -8.75 -17.21
CA GLY A 21 -1.01 -8.86 -16.21
C GLY A 21 -0.65 -7.52 -15.57
N TYR A 22 -0.50 -6.48 -16.40
CA TYR A 22 -0.27 -5.11 -15.94
C TYR A 22 -1.42 -4.61 -15.07
N ASP A 23 -2.65 -4.80 -15.52
CA ASP A 23 -3.85 -4.33 -14.82
C ASP A 23 -3.99 -5.01 -13.44
N SER A 24 -3.61 -6.29 -13.35
CA SER A 24 -3.56 -7.02 -12.08
C SER A 24 -2.54 -6.42 -11.09
N ILE A 25 -1.36 -6.02 -11.57
CA ILE A 25 -0.33 -5.36 -10.75
C ILE A 25 -0.83 -4.00 -10.25
N ILE A 26 -1.42 -3.20 -11.13
CA ILE A 26 -1.97 -1.88 -10.76
C ILE A 26 -3.10 -2.03 -9.73
N GLN A 27 -3.96 -3.03 -9.90
CA GLN A 27 -5.00 -3.33 -8.92
C GLN A 27 -4.40 -3.67 -7.55
N HIS A 28 -3.40 -4.56 -7.49
CA HIS A 28 -2.69 -4.90 -6.25
C HIS A 28 -2.11 -3.66 -5.54
N LEU A 29 -1.45 -2.76 -6.29
CA LEU A 29 -0.90 -1.51 -5.74
C LEU A 29 -1.98 -0.54 -5.24
N ASN A 30 -3.15 -0.53 -5.89
CA ASN A 30 -4.29 0.27 -5.44
C ASN A 30 -4.87 -0.26 -4.13
N ASP A 31 -4.95 -1.59 -3.99
CA ASP A 31 -5.40 -2.22 -2.74
C ASP A 31 -4.37 -2.00 -1.62
N GLY A 32 -3.07 -2.11 -1.92
CA GLY A 32 -2.00 -1.71 -0.98
C GLY A 32 -2.15 -0.27 -0.47
N ARG A 33 -2.56 0.67 -1.34
CA ARG A 33 -2.86 2.06 -0.96
C ARG A 33 -4.06 2.15 -0.01
N LYS A 34 -5.13 1.37 -0.23
CA LYS A 34 -6.30 1.33 0.66
C LYS A 34 -5.91 0.81 2.04
N ASN A 35 -5.11 -0.25 2.10
CA ASN A 35 -4.61 -0.79 3.37
C ASN A 35 -3.80 0.25 4.17
N CYS A 36 -3.00 1.08 3.51
CA CYS A 36 -2.32 2.20 4.18
C CYS A 36 -3.30 3.22 4.76
N LYS A 37 -4.43 3.49 4.09
CA LYS A 37 -5.48 4.39 4.59
C LYS A 37 -6.23 3.78 5.78
N GLU A 38 -6.59 2.50 5.70
CA GLU A 38 -7.21 1.77 6.81
C GLU A 38 -6.32 1.78 8.06
N PHE A 39 -5.01 1.56 7.89
CA PHE A 39 -4.06 1.60 9.00
C PHE A 39 -3.89 3.02 9.58
N GLU A 40 -3.82 4.05 8.73
CA GLU A 40 -3.84 5.46 9.18
C GLU A 40 -5.06 5.76 10.05
N ASP A 41 -6.25 5.37 9.59
CA ASP A 41 -7.51 5.62 10.30
C ASP A 41 -7.54 4.84 11.62
N PHE A 42 -7.07 3.60 11.63
CA PHE A 42 -6.92 2.80 12.84
C PHE A 42 -6.03 3.48 13.89
N LEU A 43 -4.87 4.03 13.47
CA LEU A 43 -3.98 4.76 14.38
C LEU A 43 -4.64 6.03 14.94
N LYS A 44 -5.39 6.76 14.11
CA LYS A 44 -6.12 7.97 14.53
C LYS A 44 -7.18 7.65 15.59
N GLU A 45 -7.99 6.63 15.37
CA GLU A 45 -8.99 6.15 16.34
C GLU A 45 -8.32 5.70 17.64
N ARG A 46 -7.24 4.91 17.55
CA ARG A 46 -6.50 4.49 18.74
C ARG A 46 -5.94 5.69 19.53
N ALA A 47 -5.42 6.71 18.85
CA ALA A 47 -4.95 7.93 19.50
C ALA A 47 -6.06 8.66 20.29
N ILE A 48 -7.29 8.68 19.77
CA ILE A 48 -8.43 9.30 20.47
C ILE A 48 -8.75 8.54 21.77
N ILE A 49 -8.73 7.21 21.72
CA ILE A 49 -8.98 6.36 22.88
C ILE A 49 -7.91 6.58 23.96
N GLU A 50 -6.63 6.52 23.57
CA GLU A 50 -5.49 6.73 24.47
C GLU A 50 -5.53 8.13 25.10
N GLU A 51 -5.82 9.16 24.31
CA GLU A 51 -5.90 10.53 24.81
C GLU A 51 -7.05 10.70 25.83
N LYS A 52 -8.22 10.12 25.55
CA LYS A 52 -9.36 10.16 26.47
C LYS A 52 -8.99 9.51 27.81
N TYR A 53 -8.39 8.32 27.77
CA TYR A 53 -7.98 7.61 28.97
C TYR A 53 -6.96 8.41 29.79
N GLY A 54 -5.91 8.93 29.14
CA GLY A 54 -4.92 9.77 29.80
C GLY A 54 -5.51 11.02 30.46
N LYS A 55 -6.43 11.71 29.77
CA LYS A 55 -7.12 12.90 30.33
C LYS A 55 -7.99 12.55 31.53
N GLU A 56 -8.69 11.42 31.49
CA GLU A 56 -9.53 10.97 32.60
C GLU A 56 -8.70 10.61 33.83
N LEU A 57 -7.54 9.95 33.66
CA LEU A 57 -6.60 9.67 34.75
C LEU A 57 -6.02 10.94 35.38
N ILE A 58 -5.59 11.92 34.57
CA ILE A 58 -5.08 13.21 35.06
C ILE A 58 -6.19 13.99 35.78
N ASN A 59 -7.43 13.93 35.29
CA ASN A 59 -8.57 14.57 35.96
C ASN A 59 -8.86 13.89 37.31
N LEU A 60 -8.78 12.56 37.38
CA LEU A 60 -8.95 11.80 38.60
C LEU A 60 -7.88 12.16 39.64
N SER A 61 -6.60 12.19 39.23
CA SER A 61 -5.48 12.56 40.11
C SER A 61 -5.60 13.99 40.64
N LYS A 62 -6.11 14.95 39.86
CA LYS A 62 -6.17 16.36 40.29
C LYS A 62 -7.45 16.73 41.02
N LYS A 63 -8.60 16.30 40.51
CA LYS A 63 -9.91 16.83 40.94
C LYS A 63 -10.55 16.02 42.07
N LYS A 64 -10.17 14.76 42.26
CA LYS A 64 -10.78 13.91 43.29
C LYS A 64 -9.92 13.89 44.57
N PRO A 65 -10.54 14.05 45.75
CA PRO A 65 -9.83 13.86 47.00
C PRO A 65 -9.50 12.37 47.17
N CYS A 66 -8.33 12.08 47.73
CA CYS A 66 -7.91 10.75 48.16
C CYS A 66 -7.17 10.91 49.48
N GLY A 67 -7.81 10.52 50.59
CA GLY A 67 -7.29 10.69 51.96
C GLY A 67 -7.08 12.15 52.37
N GLN A 68 -8.07 13.01 52.13
CA GLN A 68 -7.96 14.44 52.44
C GLN A 68 -7.89 14.72 53.95
N THR A 69 -8.47 13.83 54.75
CA THR A 69 -8.45 13.84 56.23
C THR A 69 -7.28 13.06 56.81
N GLU A 70 -6.52 12.34 55.98
CA GLU A 70 -5.39 11.55 56.44
C GLU A 70 -4.21 12.44 56.83
N LEU A 71 -3.41 11.98 57.80
CA LEU A 71 -2.28 12.73 58.33
C LEU A 71 -0.97 11.95 58.15
N ASN A 72 0.14 12.66 58.34
CA ASN A 72 1.48 12.09 58.44
C ASN A 72 1.84 11.19 57.25
N THR A 73 2.29 9.97 57.52
CA THR A 73 2.86 9.07 56.53
C THR A 73 1.82 8.48 55.59
N LEU A 74 0.60 8.23 56.06
CA LEU A 74 -0.48 7.76 55.21
C LEU A 74 -0.89 8.81 54.18
N LYS A 75 -0.98 10.09 54.58
CA LYS A 75 -1.22 11.20 53.64
C LYS A 75 -0.16 11.27 52.55
N ARG A 76 1.13 11.18 52.92
CA ARG A 76 2.25 11.20 51.97
C ARG A 76 2.17 10.01 51.00
N SER A 77 1.85 8.80 51.47
CA SER A 77 1.65 7.63 50.60
C SER A 77 0.53 7.84 49.59
N LEU A 78 -0.59 8.42 50.01
CA LEU A 78 -1.72 8.71 49.13
C LEU A 78 -1.40 9.80 48.10
N ASP A 79 -0.61 10.82 48.48
CA ASP A 79 -0.13 11.83 47.54
C ASP A 79 0.80 11.24 46.48
N VAL A 80 1.73 10.36 46.89
CA VAL A 80 2.59 9.63 45.95
C VAL A 80 1.75 8.76 45.02
N PHE A 81 0.75 8.03 45.54
CA PHE A 81 -0.16 7.25 44.73
C PHE A 81 -0.88 8.11 43.68
N LYS A 82 -1.46 9.26 44.08
CA LYS A 82 -2.09 10.20 43.15
C LYS A 82 -1.12 10.70 42.07
N GLN A 83 0.13 10.98 42.45
CA GLN A 83 1.17 11.39 41.50
C GLN A 83 1.46 10.27 40.48
N GLN A 84 1.46 9.01 40.88
CA GLN A 84 1.65 7.90 39.93
C GLN A 84 0.50 7.78 38.94
N ILE A 85 -0.75 7.96 39.39
CA ILE A 85 -1.91 8.01 38.47
C ILE A 85 -1.78 9.16 37.47
N ASP A 86 -1.29 10.33 37.90
CA ASP A 86 -1.00 11.44 36.99
C ASP A 86 0.06 11.08 35.95
N ASN A 87 1.18 10.47 36.39
CA ASN A 87 2.27 10.05 35.51
C ASN A 87 1.81 9.04 34.44
N VAL A 88 1.02 8.03 34.84
CA VAL A 88 0.43 7.07 33.90
C VAL A 88 -0.46 7.81 32.90
N GLY A 89 -1.30 8.73 33.38
CA GLY A 89 -2.14 9.56 32.54
C GLY A 89 -1.33 10.35 31.49
N GLN A 90 -0.21 10.97 31.88
CA GLN A 90 0.69 11.68 30.96
C GLN A 90 1.31 10.74 29.92
N GLY A 91 1.69 9.52 30.31
CA GLY A 91 2.22 8.51 29.39
C GLY A 91 1.22 8.17 28.26
N HIS A 92 -0.06 8.01 28.58
CA HIS A 92 -1.11 7.79 27.59
C HIS A 92 -1.32 9.00 26.65
N ILE A 93 -1.21 10.22 27.17
CA ILE A 93 -1.25 11.43 26.32
C ILE A 93 -0.08 11.46 25.33
N GLN A 94 1.13 11.15 25.81
CA GLN A 94 2.32 11.09 24.96
C GLN A 94 2.19 10.01 23.89
N LEU A 95 1.71 8.82 24.24
CA LEU A 95 1.43 7.76 23.28
C LEU A 95 0.43 8.19 22.21
N ALA A 96 -0.65 8.88 22.61
CA ALA A 96 -1.63 9.42 21.67
C ALA A 96 -1.01 10.42 20.67
N GLN A 97 -0.07 11.27 21.12
CA GLN A 97 0.67 12.18 20.24
C GLN A 97 1.52 11.40 19.23
N THR A 98 2.29 10.42 19.70
CA THR A 98 3.12 9.60 18.81
C THR A 98 2.30 8.83 17.78
N LEU A 99 1.14 8.28 18.16
CA LEU A 99 0.25 7.60 17.21
C LEU A 99 -0.25 8.54 16.10
N ARG A 100 -0.53 9.81 16.42
CA ARG A 100 -0.92 10.81 15.42
C ARG A 100 0.23 11.15 14.47
N GLU A 101 1.45 11.22 14.99
CA GLU A 101 2.64 11.43 14.18
C GLU A 101 2.87 10.25 13.22
N GLU A 102 2.74 9.02 13.69
CA GLU A 102 2.83 7.82 12.84
C GLU A 102 1.72 7.76 11.80
N ALA A 103 0.48 8.12 12.15
CA ALA A 103 -0.61 8.24 11.19
C ALA A 103 -0.30 9.27 10.09
N LYS A 104 0.26 10.42 10.47
CA LYS A 104 0.69 11.46 9.51
C LYS A 104 1.80 10.96 8.59
N LYS A 105 2.82 10.27 9.13
CA LYS A 105 3.88 9.68 8.30
C LYS A 105 3.32 8.65 7.31
N MET A 106 2.30 7.88 7.70
CA MET A 106 1.62 6.92 6.81
C MET A 106 0.86 7.63 5.68
N GLU A 107 0.18 8.74 5.99
CA GLU A 107 -0.46 9.59 4.99
C GLU A 107 0.54 10.15 3.97
N ASP A 108 1.65 10.73 4.45
CA ASP A 108 2.71 11.29 3.60
C ASP A 108 3.33 10.22 2.70
N PHE A 109 3.63 9.04 3.25
CA PHE A 109 4.13 7.88 2.51
C PHE A 109 3.15 7.45 1.42
N ARG A 110 1.86 7.29 1.76
CA ARG A 110 0.81 6.88 0.83
C ARG A 110 0.68 7.85 -0.35
N GLU A 111 0.64 9.16 -0.08
CA GLU A 111 0.48 10.15 -1.15
C GLU A 111 1.73 10.27 -2.02
N LYS A 112 2.94 10.09 -1.45
CA LYS A 112 4.18 9.99 -2.21
C LYS A 112 4.17 8.78 -3.16
N GLN A 113 3.81 7.59 -2.66
CA GLN A 113 3.72 6.39 -3.50
C GLN A 113 2.70 6.56 -4.64
N LYS A 114 1.52 7.11 -4.34
CA LYS A 114 0.48 7.42 -5.32
C LYS A 114 1.02 8.33 -6.43
N LEU A 115 1.74 9.39 -6.09
CA LEU A 115 2.28 10.34 -7.07
C LEU A 115 3.29 9.66 -8.01
N HIS A 116 4.22 8.86 -7.47
CA HIS A 116 5.21 8.17 -8.30
C HIS A 116 4.57 7.09 -9.18
N ARG A 117 3.66 6.28 -8.63
CA ARG A 117 2.93 5.26 -9.40
C ARG A 117 2.17 5.89 -10.56
N LYS A 118 1.50 7.03 -10.34
CA LYS A 118 0.76 7.74 -11.40
C LYS A 118 1.65 8.20 -12.56
N LYS A 119 2.92 8.57 -12.31
CA LYS A 119 3.87 8.90 -13.38
C LYS A 119 4.17 7.69 -14.26
N ILE A 120 4.40 6.52 -13.66
CA ILE A 120 4.65 5.28 -14.40
C ILE A 120 3.38 4.83 -15.15
N GLU A 121 2.20 4.94 -14.53
CA GLU A 121 0.92 4.63 -15.17
C GLU A 121 0.72 5.41 -16.47
N LEU A 122 1.05 6.71 -16.48
CA LEU A 122 0.95 7.56 -17.68
C LEU A 122 1.90 7.14 -18.80
N ILE A 123 3.14 6.78 -18.46
CA ILE A 123 4.13 6.27 -19.43
C ILE A 123 3.62 4.98 -20.05
N MET A 124 3.21 4.02 -19.21
CA MET A 124 2.72 2.73 -19.67
C MET A 124 1.44 2.84 -20.49
N GLU A 125 0.53 3.76 -20.15
CA GLU A 125 -0.67 4.04 -20.96
C GLU A 125 -0.30 4.53 -22.37
N ALA A 126 0.68 5.43 -22.49
CA ALA A 126 1.15 5.91 -23.79
C ALA A 126 1.79 4.79 -24.62
N ILE A 127 2.66 3.98 -24.00
CA ILE A 127 3.30 2.83 -24.65
C ILE A 127 2.26 1.80 -25.11
N HIS A 128 1.29 1.44 -24.26
CA HIS A 128 0.22 0.50 -24.64
C HIS A 128 -0.63 1.04 -25.80
N LYS A 129 -0.97 2.33 -25.80
CA LYS A 129 -1.70 2.97 -26.93
C LYS A 129 -0.89 2.92 -28.22
N ASN A 130 0.40 3.23 -28.17
CA ASN A 130 1.28 3.18 -29.34
C ASN A 130 1.40 1.75 -29.90
N ARG A 131 1.65 0.76 -29.03
CA ARG A 131 1.69 -0.66 -29.39
C ARG A 131 0.40 -1.11 -30.06
N ASN A 132 -0.75 -0.78 -29.48
CA ASN A 132 -2.06 -1.20 -30.00
C ASN A 132 -2.38 -0.53 -31.35
N LEU A 133 -2.03 0.75 -31.52
CA LEU A 133 -2.19 1.45 -32.79
C LEU A 133 -1.39 0.78 -33.90
N GLN A 134 -0.14 0.43 -33.61
CA GLN A 134 0.80 -0.10 -34.59
C GLN A 134 0.54 -1.56 -34.91
N TYR A 135 0.04 -2.32 -33.93
CA TYR A 135 -0.51 -3.64 -34.16
C TYR A 135 -1.68 -3.60 -35.16
N LYS A 136 -2.64 -2.68 -34.97
CA LYS A 136 -3.77 -2.52 -35.91
C LYS A 136 -3.31 -2.17 -37.32
N LYS A 137 -2.36 -1.24 -37.46
CA LYS A 137 -1.76 -0.88 -38.77
C LYS A 137 -1.08 -2.07 -39.45
N THR A 138 -0.31 -2.85 -38.68
CA THR A 138 0.38 -4.03 -39.18
C THR A 138 -0.59 -5.11 -39.64
N MET A 139 -1.66 -5.35 -38.87
CA MET A 139 -2.70 -6.31 -39.25
C MET A 139 -3.46 -5.88 -40.50
N GLU A 140 -3.66 -4.58 -40.73
CA GLU A 140 -4.28 -4.08 -41.96
C GLU A 140 -3.36 -4.22 -43.17
N ALA A 141 -2.07 -3.86 -43.02
CA ALA A 141 -1.07 -4.08 -44.07
C ALA A 141 -0.95 -5.56 -44.46
N LYS A 142 -1.01 -6.47 -43.46
CA LYS A 142 -1.05 -7.92 -43.68
C LYS A 142 -2.25 -8.34 -44.53
N ARG A 143 -3.46 -7.90 -44.17
CA ARG A 143 -4.69 -8.24 -44.91
C ARG A 143 -4.64 -7.74 -46.35
N LEU A 144 -4.13 -6.53 -46.57
CA LEU A 144 -3.99 -5.97 -47.91
C LEU A 144 -3.00 -6.77 -48.74
N TYR A 145 -1.83 -7.11 -48.18
CA TYR A 145 -0.86 -7.99 -48.82
C TYR A 145 -1.47 -9.36 -49.18
N GLU A 146 -2.16 -10.00 -48.24
CA GLU A 146 -2.84 -11.29 -48.47
C GLU A 146 -3.91 -11.19 -49.58
N GLN A 147 -4.62 -10.07 -49.67
CA GLN A 147 -5.55 -9.82 -50.77
C GLN A 147 -4.82 -9.68 -52.11
N ARG A 148 -3.69 -8.95 -52.17
CA ARG A 148 -2.91 -8.83 -53.41
C ARG A 148 -2.29 -10.14 -53.86
N CYS A 149 -1.92 -11.03 -52.94
CA CYS A 149 -1.51 -12.39 -53.28
C CYS A 149 -2.64 -13.13 -54.03
N ARG A 150 -3.88 -13.06 -53.52
CA ARG A 150 -5.05 -13.67 -54.18
C ARG A 150 -5.33 -13.04 -55.55
N ASP A 151 -5.31 -11.72 -55.66
CA ASP A 151 -5.54 -11.00 -56.93
C ASP A 151 -4.53 -11.43 -58.01
N LYS A 152 -3.26 -11.58 -57.62
CA LYS A 152 -2.18 -12.06 -58.52
C LYS A 152 -2.44 -13.50 -58.93
N ASP A 153 -2.77 -14.40 -58.01
CA ASP A 153 -3.00 -15.82 -58.32
C ASP A 153 -4.23 -15.99 -59.23
N GLU A 154 -5.29 -15.21 -59.03
CA GLU A 154 -6.45 -15.16 -59.93
C GLU A 154 -6.07 -14.66 -61.33
N ALA A 155 -5.23 -13.61 -61.43
CA ALA A 155 -4.76 -13.10 -62.71
C ALA A 155 -3.88 -14.12 -63.46
N GLU A 156 -3.00 -14.84 -62.75
CA GLU A 156 -2.20 -15.93 -63.33
C GLU A 156 -3.07 -17.08 -63.83
N GLN A 157 -4.05 -17.51 -63.04
CA GLN A 157 -5.00 -18.53 -63.47
C GLN A 157 -5.82 -18.09 -64.68
N ALA A 158 -6.23 -16.82 -64.74
CA ALA A 158 -6.96 -16.27 -65.89
C ALA A 158 -6.10 -16.31 -67.17
N VAL A 159 -4.82 -15.97 -67.08
CA VAL A 159 -3.86 -16.11 -68.20
C VAL A 159 -3.76 -17.58 -68.65
N HIS A 160 -3.58 -18.51 -67.71
CA HIS A 160 -3.43 -19.93 -68.03
C HIS A 160 -4.70 -20.55 -68.64
N ARG A 161 -5.88 -20.26 -68.09
CA ARG A 161 -7.16 -20.84 -68.57
C ARG A 161 -7.55 -20.33 -69.96
N ASN A 162 -7.16 -19.10 -70.31
CA ASN A 162 -7.49 -18.48 -71.60
C ASN A 162 -6.38 -18.65 -72.64
N ALA A 163 -5.34 -19.43 -72.35
CA ALA A 163 -4.24 -19.68 -73.27
C ALA A 163 -4.78 -20.28 -74.58
N ASN A 164 -4.51 -19.62 -75.71
CA ASN A 164 -4.96 -20.00 -77.05
C ASN A 164 -6.49 -20.00 -77.29
N LEU A 165 -7.30 -19.50 -76.34
CA LEU A 165 -8.77 -19.44 -76.44
C LEU A 165 -9.32 -18.03 -76.74
N VAL A 166 -8.48 -17.00 -76.63
CA VAL A 166 -8.87 -15.60 -76.78
C VAL A 166 -8.10 -14.93 -77.90
N THR A 167 -8.62 -13.81 -78.41
CA THR A 167 -7.92 -13.01 -79.44
C THR A 167 -6.61 -12.44 -78.91
N GLN A 168 -5.64 -12.17 -79.79
CA GLN A 168 -4.34 -11.59 -79.43
C GLN A 168 -4.48 -10.32 -78.57
N LYS A 169 -5.40 -9.42 -78.94
CA LYS A 169 -5.70 -8.19 -78.19
C LYS A 169 -6.27 -8.45 -76.79
N GLN A 170 -7.04 -9.52 -76.61
CA GLN A 170 -7.54 -9.92 -75.28
C GLN A 170 -6.45 -10.58 -74.44
N GLN A 171 -5.56 -11.35 -75.07
CA GLN A 171 -4.42 -11.96 -74.42
C GLN A 171 -3.44 -10.91 -73.88
N GLU A 172 -3.15 -9.87 -74.66
CA GLU A 172 -2.34 -8.71 -74.22
C GLU A 172 -2.93 -8.02 -72.98
N LYS A 173 -4.26 -7.85 -72.93
CA LYS A 173 -4.94 -7.29 -71.75
C LYS A 173 -4.78 -8.15 -70.49
N LEU A 174 -4.82 -9.48 -70.63
CA LEU A 174 -4.62 -10.40 -69.51
C LEU A 174 -3.18 -10.32 -68.99
N PHE A 175 -2.19 -10.27 -69.89
CA PHE A 175 -0.78 -10.08 -69.49
C PHE A 175 -0.53 -8.72 -68.83
N LEU A 176 -1.15 -7.64 -69.33
CA LEU A 176 -1.06 -6.32 -68.70
C LEU A 176 -1.66 -6.32 -67.29
N LYS A 177 -2.83 -6.94 -67.10
CA LYS A 177 -3.46 -7.08 -65.77
C LYS A 177 -2.59 -7.90 -64.82
N LEU A 178 -1.97 -8.98 -65.32
CA LEU A 178 -1.03 -9.77 -64.54
C LEU A 178 0.20 -8.95 -64.13
N ALA A 179 0.79 -8.17 -65.03
CA ALA A 179 1.92 -7.30 -64.71
C ALA A 179 1.53 -6.24 -63.64
N GLN A 180 0.35 -5.63 -63.76
CA GLN A 180 -0.16 -4.66 -62.78
C GLN A 180 -0.38 -5.28 -61.40
N THR A 181 -0.97 -6.48 -61.32
CA THR A 181 -1.19 -7.18 -60.05
C THR A 181 0.12 -7.62 -59.39
N LYS A 182 1.13 -8.03 -60.17
CA LYS A 182 2.50 -8.29 -59.67
C LYS A 182 3.15 -7.05 -59.07
N SER A 183 3.12 -5.92 -59.79
CA SER A 183 3.66 -4.65 -59.27
C SER A 183 2.93 -4.18 -58.00
N ALA A 184 1.60 -4.27 -57.98
CA ALA A 184 0.82 -3.91 -56.80
C ALA A 184 1.10 -4.82 -55.59
N LEU A 185 1.35 -6.12 -55.83
CA LEU A 185 1.77 -7.06 -54.80
C LEU A 185 3.12 -6.63 -54.20
N GLU A 186 4.12 -6.35 -55.03
CA GLU A 186 5.46 -5.91 -54.58
C GLU A 186 5.39 -4.65 -53.70
N ASP A 187 4.55 -3.68 -54.05
CA ASP A 187 4.35 -2.47 -53.25
C ASP A 187 3.74 -2.79 -51.87
N THR A 188 2.71 -3.65 -51.85
CA THR A 188 2.07 -4.05 -50.59
C THR A 188 2.94 -4.95 -49.73
N ASP A 189 3.77 -5.80 -50.32
CA ASP A 189 4.76 -6.61 -49.62
C ASP A 189 5.77 -5.71 -48.91
N ARG A 190 6.35 -4.75 -49.64
CA ARG A 190 7.28 -3.78 -49.06
C ARG A 190 6.66 -3.00 -47.90
N SER A 191 5.41 -2.56 -48.05
CA SER A 191 4.68 -1.85 -46.99
C SER A 191 4.41 -2.72 -45.77
N TYR A 192 4.06 -4.00 -45.98
CA TYR A 192 3.85 -4.97 -44.90
C TYR A 192 5.17 -5.26 -44.16
N GLN A 193 6.26 -5.53 -44.87
CA GLN A 193 7.59 -5.75 -44.27
C GLN A 193 8.06 -4.55 -43.43
N GLN A 194 7.85 -3.33 -43.90
CA GLN A 194 8.14 -2.11 -43.15
C GLN A 194 7.29 -1.98 -41.88
N SER A 195 5.99 -2.32 -41.98
CA SER A 195 5.08 -2.31 -40.83
C SER A 195 5.49 -3.34 -39.77
N VAL A 196 5.85 -4.57 -40.19
CA VAL A 196 6.37 -5.62 -39.30
C VAL A 196 7.66 -5.17 -38.61
N THR A 197 8.60 -4.57 -39.35
CA THR A 197 9.86 -4.04 -38.79
C THR A 197 9.60 -2.95 -37.75
N THR A 198 8.62 -2.08 -38.00
CA THR A 198 8.22 -1.02 -37.06
C THR A 198 7.55 -1.61 -35.82
N MET A 199 6.69 -2.61 -36.00
CA MET A 199 6.02 -3.29 -34.90
C MET A 199 7.02 -3.97 -33.96
N GLU A 200 8.07 -4.58 -34.49
CA GLU A 200 9.11 -5.22 -33.68
C GLU A 200 9.85 -4.21 -32.79
N LYS A 201 10.23 -3.05 -33.35
CA LYS A 201 10.85 -1.95 -32.56
C LYS A 201 9.95 -1.48 -31.42
N ILE A 202 8.65 -1.37 -31.67
CA ILE A 202 7.67 -0.93 -30.66
C ILE A 202 7.42 -2.01 -29.61
N ARG A 203 7.48 -3.29 -30.01
CA ARG A 203 7.44 -4.41 -29.07
C ARG A 203 8.65 -4.39 -28.14
N GLU A 204 9.86 -4.17 -28.65
CA GLU A 204 11.08 -4.05 -27.85
C GLU A 204 11.00 -2.86 -26.88
N GLU A 205 10.58 -1.69 -27.36
CA GLU A 205 10.35 -0.50 -26.52
C GLU A 205 9.34 -0.80 -25.39
N TRP A 206 8.19 -1.40 -25.73
CA TRP A 206 7.20 -1.79 -24.74
C TRP A 206 7.77 -2.76 -23.71
N GLN A 207 8.48 -3.80 -24.16
CA GLN A 207 9.04 -4.81 -23.26
C GLN A 207 10.04 -4.18 -22.28
N ASN A 208 10.91 -3.30 -22.77
CA ASN A 208 11.90 -2.61 -21.94
C ASN A 208 11.23 -1.70 -20.89
N GLU A 209 10.25 -0.88 -21.30
CA GLU A 209 9.53 -0.01 -20.37
C GLU A 209 8.66 -0.79 -19.38
N HIS A 210 8.07 -1.91 -19.83
CA HIS A 210 7.29 -2.78 -18.96
C HIS A 210 8.14 -3.44 -17.87
N ILE A 211 9.35 -3.89 -18.20
CA ILE A 211 10.30 -4.44 -17.21
C ILE A 211 10.66 -3.38 -16.17
N LYS A 212 11.03 -2.17 -16.61
CA LYS A 212 11.34 -1.04 -15.70
C LYS A 212 10.15 -0.68 -14.80
N ALA A 213 8.95 -0.70 -15.35
CA ALA A 213 7.73 -0.46 -14.56
C ALA A 213 7.53 -1.54 -13.49
N CYS A 214 7.73 -2.82 -13.84
CA CYS A 214 7.64 -3.92 -12.89
C CYS A 214 8.68 -3.82 -11.76
N GLU A 215 9.95 -3.52 -12.08
CA GLU A 215 11.01 -3.31 -11.08
C GLU A 215 10.66 -2.15 -10.13
N PHE A 216 10.11 -1.06 -10.68
CA PHE A 216 9.65 0.07 -9.89
C PHE A 216 8.48 -0.33 -8.95
N PHE A 217 7.50 -1.07 -9.46
CA PHE A 217 6.35 -1.52 -8.67
C PHE A 217 6.74 -2.51 -7.57
N GLU A 218 7.67 -3.43 -7.86
CA GLU A 218 8.25 -4.33 -6.86
C GLU A 218 8.94 -3.54 -5.75
N THR A 219 9.74 -2.52 -6.12
CA THR A 219 10.39 -1.63 -5.14
C THR A 219 9.35 -0.93 -4.25
N GLN A 220 8.28 -0.38 -4.84
CA GLN A 220 7.19 0.25 -4.09
C GLN A 220 6.52 -0.72 -3.10
N GLU A 221 6.34 -1.97 -3.49
CA GLU A 221 5.72 -2.99 -2.64
C GLU A 221 6.65 -3.42 -1.49
N CYS A 222 7.94 -3.58 -1.77
CA CYS A 222 8.96 -3.84 -0.75
C CYS A 222 9.03 -2.69 0.27
N GLU A 223 9.03 -1.44 -0.19
CA GLU A 223 8.96 -0.26 0.68
C GLU A 223 7.71 -0.27 1.56
N ARG A 224 6.54 -0.60 1.00
CA ARG A 224 5.28 -0.69 1.75
C ARG A 224 5.36 -1.75 2.84
N ILE A 225 5.81 -2.96 2.53
CA ILE A 225 5.95 -4.05 3.50
C ILE A 225 6.91 -3.64 4.63
N ASN A 226 8.05 -3.05 4.28
CA ASN A 226 9.02 -2.58 5.27
C ASN A 226 8.45 -1.48 6.16
N TYR A 227 7.66 -0.56 5.58
CA TYR A 227 6.99 0.49 6.33
C TYR A 227 6.04 -0.10 7.38
N PHE A 228 5.17 -1.03 6.99
CA PHE A 228 4.27 -1.71 7.92
C PHE A 228 5.02 -2.45 9.03
N ARG A 229 6.10 -3.17 8.68
CA ARG A 229 6.92 -3.87 9.66
C ARG A 229 7.51 -2.91 10.69
N ASN A 230 8.05 -1.77 10.24
CA ASN A 230 8.65 -0.78 11.12
C ASN A 230 7.61 -0.08 12.00
N ALA A 231 6.45 0.27 11.44
CA ALA A 231 5.37 0.89 12.19
C ALA A 231 4.83 -0.04 13.29
N LEU A 232 4.63 -1.33 12.98
CA LEU A 232 4.20 -2.34 13.96
C LEU A 232 5.26 -2.56 15.04
N TRP A 233 6.54 -2.67 14.65
CA TRP A 233 7.64 -2.84 15.59
C TRP A 233 7.75 -1.65 16.56
N LEU A 234 7.68 -0.42 16.04
CA LEU A 234 7.69 0.80 16.85
C LEU A 234 6.51 0.80 17.83
N HIS A 235 5.31 0.44 17.35
CA HIS A 235 4.12 0.39 18.17
C HIS A 235 4.24 -0.63 19.32
N VAL A 236 4.70 -1.85 19.03
CA VAL A 236 4.89 -2.90 20.05
C VAL A 236 5.94 -2.47 21.08
N ASN A 237 7.03 -1.83 20.65
CA ASN A 237 8.05 -1.35 21.57
C ASN A 237 7.57 -0.23 22.48
N GLN A 238 6.72 0.67 22.00
CA GLN A 238 6.10 1.70 22.83
C GLN A 238 5.20 1.09 23.91
N LEU A 239 4.44 0.05 23.56
CA LEU A 239 3.64 -0.70 24.54
C LEU A 239 4.54 -1.35 25.59
N SER A 240 5.59 -2.06 25.17
CA SER A 240 6.55 -2.71 26.08
C SER A 240 7.21 -1.70 27.01
N LEU A 241 7.62 -0.53 26.49
CA LEU A 241 8.18 0.54 27.30
C LEU A 241 7.18 1.05 28.34
N GLY A 242 5.90 1.22 27.95
CA GLY A 242 4.83 1.59 28.87
C GLY A 242 4.63 0.57 29.99
N CYS A 243 4.71 -0.73 29.69
CA CYS A 243 4.67 -1.79 30.70
C CYS A 243 5.85 -1.69 31.68
N VAL A 244 7.07 -1.54 31.17
CA VAL A 244 8.27 -1.40 32.02
C VAL A 244 8.18 -0.16 32.91
N GLN A 245 7.76 0.99 32.36
CA GLN A 245 7.59 2.21 33.13
C GLN A 245 6.54 2.07 34.23
N ASN A 246 5.44 1.36 33.96
CA ASN A 246 4.40 1.09 34.95
C ASN A 246 4.87 0.08 36.03
N ASP A 247 5.72 -0.89 35.67
CA ASP A 247 6.26 -1.90 36.60
C ASP A 247 7.40 -1.34 37.48
N GLU A 248 8.19 -0.39 36.97
CA GLU A 248 9.22 0.32 37.76
C GLU A 248 8.64 1.25 38.84
N VAL A 249 7.35 1.61 38.73
CA VAL A 249 6.62 2.30 39.81
C VAL A 249 6.50 1.31 40.96
N PRO A 250 7.25 1.43 42.08
CA PRO A 250 7.32 0.32 43.01
C PRO A 250 6.04 0.31 43.85
N PRO A 251 5.12 -0.68 43.69
CA PRO A 251 4.15 -0.97 44.73
C PRO A 251 4.87 -1.14 46.07
N LEU A 252 6.10 -1.66 46.05
CA LEU A 252 7.04 -1.75 47.18
C LEU A 252 7.28 -0.41 47.92
N LYS A 253 7.34 0.76 47.29
CA LYS A 253 7.56 2.01 48.06
C LYS A 253 6.31 2.42 48.82
N ILE A 254 5.12 2.25 48.24
CA ILE A 254 3.84 2.50 48.92
C ILE A 254 3.61 1.43 49.99
N PHE A 255 3.83 0.15 49.68
CA PHE A 255 3.69 -0.99 50.61
C PHE A 255 4.70 -0.94 51.76
N ILE A 256 5.98 -0.67 51.50
CA ILE A 256 7.01 -0.51 52.54
C ILE A 256 6.69 0.69 53.43
N PHE A 257 6.22 1.81 52.88
CA PHE A 257 5.86 2.99 53.68
C PHE A 257 4.62 2.76 54.56
N LEU A 258 3.64 2.00 54.05
CA LEU A 258 2.45 1.59 54.82
C LEU A 258 2.80 0.57 55.91
N HIS A 259 3.66 -0.42 55.63
CA HIS A 259 4.06 -1.45 56.61
C HIS A 259 5.05 -0.94 57.67
N THR A 260 5.95 0.00 57.36
CA THR A 260 6.98 0.48 58.31
C THR A 260 6.45 1.48 59.35
N LYS A 261 5.20 1.95 59.24
CA LYS A 261 4.69 3.09 60.05
C LYS A 261 3.40 2.82 60.83
N GLN A 262 2.87 1.60 60.87
CA GLN A 262 1.67 1.28 61.66
C GLN A 262 1.83 1.61 63.17
N ASN A 263 3.03 1.44 63.73
CA ASN A 263 3.34 1.80 65.13
C ASN A 263 3.36 3.31 65.45
N PRO A 264 4.06 4.18 64.69
CA PRO A 264 4.11 5.62 64.99
C PRO A 264 2.82 6.40 64.67
N ILE A 265 1.96 5.93 63.77
CA ILE A 265 0.68 6.61 63.46
C ILE A 265 -0.28 6.53 64.65
N LEU A 266 -0.43 5.34 65.26
CA LEU A 266 -1.20 5.13 66.49
C LEU A 266 -0.65 5.96 67.65
N PHE A 267 0.68 6.05 67.78
CA PHE A 267 1.34 6.81 68.83
C PHE A 267 1.09 8.33 68.70
N SER A 268 1.16 8.88 67.49
CA SER A 268 0.87 10.31 67.22
C SER A 268 -0.60 10.65 67.43
N TRP A 269 -1.53 9.75 67.07
CA TRP A 269 -2.96 9.94 67.29
C TRP A 269 -3.31 9.87 68.77
N ALA A 270 -2.76 8.89 69.49
CA ALA A 270 -2.91 8.77 70.94
C ALA A 270 -2.33 9.99 71.67
N LEU A 271 -1.14 10.48 71.27
CA LEU A 271 -0.54 11.68 71.87
C LEU A 271 -1.41 12.93 71.60
N SER A 272 -1.96 13.07 70.39
CA SER A 272 -2.82 14.20 70.03
C SER A 272 -4.17 14.18 70.76
N CYS A 273 -4.79 13.00 70.92
CA CYS A 273 -6.00 12.81 71.73
C CYS A 273 -5.74 13.13 73.20
N VAL A 274 -4.64 12.61 73.76
CA VAL A 274 -4.23 12.88 75.15
C VAL A 274 -3.96 14.37 75.36
N THR A 275 -3.31 15.06 74.42
CA THR A 275 -3.08 16.52 74.51
C THR A 275 -4.36 17.35 74.35
N SER A 276 -5.37 16.86 73.62
CA SER A 276 -6.67 17.55 73.51
C SER A 276 -7.59 17.30 74.70
N GLU A 277 -7.49 16.12 75.33
CA GLU A 277 -8.24 15.77 76.54
C GLU A 277 -7.63 16.40 77.80
N LEU A 278 -6.31 16.64 77.82
CA LEU A 278 -5.62 17.41 78.87
C LEU A 278 -5.74 18.93 78.71
N GLY A 279 -6.55 19.41 77.76
CA GLY A 279 -6.88 20.83 77.56
C GLY A 279 -7.95 21.39 78.50
N CYS A 280 -8.08 20.84 79.72
CA CYS A 280 -8.79 21.50 80.81
C CYS A 280 -7.77 22.22 81.72
N GLY A 281 -7.77 23.54 81.61
CA GLY A 281 -7.48 24.52 82.66
C GLY A 281 -6.33 24.20 83.63
N LEU A 282 -5.20 24.86 83.42
CA LEU A 282 -4.49 25.49 84.52
C LEU A 282 -4.20 26.94 84.10
N ASP A 283 -4.71 27.85 84.92
CA ASP A 283 -4.26 29.25 85.02
C ASP A 283 -2.72 29.34 85.13
#